data_AF-A0A026VSM7-F1
#
_entry.id   AF-A0A026VSM7-F1
#
_cell.length_a   1.000
_cell.length_b   1.000
_cell.length_c   1.000
_cell.angle_alpha   90.00
_cell.angle_beta   90.00
_cell.angle_gamma   90.00
#
_symmetry.space_group_name_H-M   'P 1'
#
loop_
_entity.id
_entity.type
_entity.pdbx_description
1 polymer ?
#
loop_
_entity_poly.entity_id
_entity_poly.type
_entity_poly.pdbx_seq_one_letter_code
_entity_poly.pdbx_strand_id
1 'polypeptide(L)' 'FILSQDFCSHRRSVKIYAESKYNPNKFTAVQCSSYISYILNRCNDNLQTGIGYAASNV' A
#
# COMPACT_ATOMS: atom_id res chain seq x y z
N PHE A 1 21.37 1.21 16.71
CA PHE A 1 21.04 -0.21 16.50
C PHE A 1 19.74 -0.29 15.71
N ILE A 2 19.81 -0.25 14.38
CA ILE A 2 18.63 -0.44 13.52
C ILE A 2 18.46 -1.95 13.39
N LEU A 3 17.46 -2.50 14.08
CA LEU A 3 17.21 -3.94 14.13
C LEU A 3 16.89 -4.45 12.72
N SER A 4 17.68 -5.45 12.29
CA SER A 4 17.56 -6.20 11.04
C SER A 4 16.20 -6.90 10.83
N GLN A 5 15.25 -6.76 11.75
CA GLN A 5 13.91 -7.37 11.65
C GLN A 5 12.90 -6.57 10.82
N ASP A 6 13.16 -5.29 10.54
CA ASP A 6 12.30 -4.48 9.65
C ASP A 6 12.52 -4.80 8.15
N PHE A 7 13.57 -5.55 7.80
CA PHE A 7 13.92 -5.88 6.40
C PHE A 7 13.26 -7.14 5.85
N CYS A 8 12.55 -7.93 6.65
CA CYS A 8 11.90 -9.12 6.11
C CYS A 8 10.60 -8.73 5.39
N SER A 9 10.59 -8.83 4.05
CA SER A 9 9.43 -8.52 3.20
C SER A 9 8.14 -9.18 3.67
N HIS A 10 8.22 -10.37 4.27
CA HIS A 10 7.06 -11.09 4.82
C HIS A 10 6.33 -10.32 5.93
N ARG A 11 7.05 -9.62 6.82
CA ARG A 11 6.42 -8.90 7.95
C ARG A 11 5.84 -7.55 7.55
N ARG A 12 6.23 -7.04 6.38
CA ARG A 12 5.82 -5.73 5.90
C ARG A 12 4.31 -5.65 5.67
N SER A 13 3.67 -6.74 5.26
CA SER A 13 2.22 -6.81 5.07
C SER A 13 1.45 -6.52 6.36
N VAL A 14 1.83 -7.19 7.47
CA VAL A 14 1.20 -7.00 8.79
C VAL A 14 1.44 -5.59 9.33
N LYS A 15 2.64 -5.05 9.14
CA LYS A 15 2.97 -3.67 9.54
C LYS A 15 2.10 -2.64 8.80
N ILE A 16 1.98 -2.76 7.47
CA ILE A 16 1.13 -1.86 6.66
C ILE A 16 -0.35 -1.98 7.08
N TYR A 17 -0.85 -3.19 7.30
CA TYR A 17 -2.23 -3.39 7.76
C TYR A 17 -2.50 -2.73 9.11
N ALA A 18 -1.61 -2.92 10.09
CA ALA A 18 -1.74 -2.30 11.41
C ALA A 18 -1.68 -0.77 11.33
N GLU A 19 -0.79 -0.21 10.52
CA GLU A 19 -0.66 1.23 10.33
C GLU A 19 -1.86 1.84 9.61
N SER A 20 -2.44 1.14 8.62
CA SER A 20 -3.59 1.65 7.87
C SER A 20 -4.87 1.75 8.69
N LYS A 21 -4.99 0.98 9.78
CA LYS A 21 -6.07 1.12 10.75
C LYS A 21 -6.05 2.48 11.46
N TYR A 22 -4.88 2.97 11.84
CA TYR A 22 -4.74 4.24 12.55
C TYR A 22 -4.59 5.45 11.61
N ASN A 23 -4.13 5.21 10.38
CA ASN A 23 -3.90 6.25 9.38
C ASN A 23 -4.53 5.84 8.03
N PRO A 24 -5.85 5.92 7.88
CA PRO A 24 -6.56 5.38 6.72
C PRO A 24 -6.15 6.00 5.38
N ASN A 25 -5.71 7.27 5.38
CA ASN A 25 -5.28 8.00 4.18
C ASN A 25 -3.77 7.88 3.90
N LYS A 26 -3.01 7.15 4.72
CA LYS A 26 -1.55 7.03 4.57
C LYS A 26 -1.15 6.18 3.36
N PHE A 27 -2.00 5.23 3.00
CA PHE A 27 -1.72 4.25 1.95
C PHE A 27 -2.88 4.19 0.97
N THR A 28 -2.67 4.74 -0.21
CA THR A 28 -3.62 4.71 -1.32
C THR A 28 -3.07 3.79 -2.42
N ALA A 29 -3.84 2.77 -2.77
CA ALA A 29 -3.60 1.95 -3.95
C ALA A 29 -4.30 2.56 -5.16
N VAL A 30 -3.69 2.42 -6.33
CA VAL A 30 -4.28 2.80 -7.61
C VAL A 30 -4.37 1.59 -8.52
N GLN A 31 -5.51 1.43 -9.18
CA GLN A 31 -5.70 0.38 -10.17
C GLN A 31 -4.76 0.63 -11.36
N CYS A 32 -3.92 -0.35 -11.69
CA CYS A 32 -2.98 -0.22 -12.81
C CYS A 32 -2.66 -1.59 -13.41
N SER A 33 -2.31 -1.63 -14.70
CA SER A 33 -2.03 -2.89 -15.41
C SER A 33 -0.68 -3.52 -15.05
N SER A 34 0.28 -2.71 -14.60
CA SER A 34 1.60 -3.18 -14.19
C SER A 34 2.26 -2.19 -13.23
N TYR A 35 3.22 -2.68 -12.45
CA TYR A 35 4.04 -1.82 -11.59
C TYR A 35 4.88 -0.82 -12.41
N ILE A 36 5.34 -1.20 -13.61
CA ILE A 36 6.08 -0.28 -14.49
C ILE A 36 5.19 0.88 -14.94
N SER A 37 3.94 0.61 -15.32
CA SER A 37 2.98 1.67 -15.67
C SER A 37 2.68 2.58 -14.48
N TYR A 38 2.64 2.03 -13.26
CA TYR A 38 2.46 2.80 -12.04
C TYR A 38 3.61 3.78 -11.79
N ILE A 39 4.87 3.31 -11.82
CA ILE A 39 6.04 4.19 -11.59
C ILE A 39 6.22 5.24 -12.69
N LEU A 40 5.70 4.99 -13.89
CA LEU A 40 5.69 5.94 -15.01
C LEU A 40 4.49 6.91 -14.96
N ASN A 41 3.71 6.93 -13.86
CA ASN A 41 2.54 7.79 -13.67
C ASN A 41 1.44 7.63 -14.74
N ARG A 42 1.33 6.45 -15.37
CA ARG A 42 0.34 6.20 -16.44
C ARG A 42 -1.05 5.82 -15.93
N CYS A 43 -1.25 5.79 -14.62
CA CYS A 43 -2.46 5.28 -13.97
C CYS A 43 -3.01 6.24 -12.90
N ASN A 44 -2.55 7.49 -12.83
CA ASN A 44 -2.87 8.39 -11.71
C ASN A 44 -4.36 8.73 -11.61
N ASP A 45 -5.05 8.74 -12.74
CA ASP A 45 -6.49 9.06 -12.83
C ASP A 45 -7.39 7.80 -12.71
N ASN A 46 -6.80 6.62 -12.49
CA ASN A 46 -7.56 5.39 -12.33
C ASN A 46 -8.20 5.30 -10.94
N LEU A 47 -9.02 4.27 -10.76
CA LEU A 47 -9.71 3.98 -9.50
C LEU A 47 -8.71 3.82 -8.36
N GLN A 48 -8.96 4.50 -7.25
CA GLN A 48 -8.13 4.48 -6.06
C GLN A 48 -8.89 3.87 -4.88
N THR A 49 -8.17 3.17 -4.00
CA THR A 49 -8.73 2.59 -2.78
C THR A 49 -7.70 2.58 -1.66
N GLY A 50 -8.15 2.51 -0.41
CA GLY A 50 -7.25 2.37 0.73
C GLY A 50 -6.59 0.98 0.77
N ILE A 51 -5.47 0.86 1.46
CA ILE A 51 -4.77 -0.43 1.66
C ILE A 51 -5.06 -1.01 3.05
N GLY A 52 -5.19 -2.34 3.14
CA GLY A 52 -5.32 -3.04 4.41
C GLY A 52 -6.69 -2.80 5.06
N TYR A 53 -6.71 -2.33 6.31
CA TYR A 53 -7.95 -2.04 7.03
C TYR A 53 -8.84 -1.00 6.33
N ALA A 54 -8.24 -0.05 5.60
CA ALA A 54 -8.95 1.00 4.86
C ALA A 54 -9.42 0.56 3.46
N ALA A 55 -9.27 -0.71 3.08
CA ALA A 55 -9.73 -1.20 1.79
C ALA A 55 -11.26 -1.15 1.67
N SER A 56 -11.76 -0.68 0.53
CA SER A 56 -13.19 -0.69 0.23
C SER A 56 -13.67 -2.11 -0.04
N ASN A 57 -14.88 -2.44 0.40
CA ASN A 57 -15.60 -3.63 -0.06
C ASN A 57 -16.02 -3.37 -1.51
N VAL A 58 -15.20 -3.84 -2.46
CA VAL A 58 -15.54 -3.79 -3.89
C VAL A 58 -16.63 -4.80 -4.22
#